data_AF-A0A358L7S3-F1
#
_entry.id   AF-A0A358L7S3-F1
#
_cell.length_a   1.000
_cell.length_b   1.000
_cell.length_c   1.000
_cell.angle_alpha   90.00
_cell.angle_beta   90.00
_cell.angle_gamma   90.00
#
_symmetry.space_group_name_H-M   'P 1'
#
loop_
_entity.id
_entity.type
_entity.pdbx_description
1 polymer ?
#
loop_
_entity_poly.entity_id
_entity_poly.type
_entity_poly.pdbx_seq_one_letter_code
_entity_poly.pdbx_strand_id
1 'polypeptide(L)'
;GLVEGIGERIESQADLIIEANDYVKSIQPNESEKTRYEQGVMVAMVDENGKLVPEQKGERNVTPCPVLIRKGLDVDKIMSMLSDTFTTWDYRHGNYY
;
A
#
# COMPACT_ATOMS: atom_id res chain seq x y z
N GLY A 1 -4.49 -12.76 2.31
CA GLY A 1 -5.35 -13.55 1.40
C GLY A 1 -5.73 -14.84 2.08
N LEU A 2 -6.44 -15.71 1.37
CA LEU A 2 -6.73 -17.07 1.80
C LEU A 2 -5.85 -18.03 1.01
N VAL A 3 -5.37 -19.11 1.63
CA VAL A 3 -4.51 -20.08 0.94
C VAL A 3 -5.25 -20.80 -0.17
N GLU A 4 -6.55 -21.02 0.00
CA GLU A 4 -7.46 -21.57 -1.01
C GLU A 4 -7.52 -20.72 -2.30
N GLY A 5 -7.10 -19.45 -2.23
CA GLY A 5 -7.06 -18.53 -3.37
C GLY A 5 -5.75 -18.53 -4.18
N ILE A 6 -4.73 -19.31 -3.81
CA ILE A 6 -3.43 -19.28 -4.50
C ILE A 6 -3.43 -20.08 -5.82
N GLY A 7 -4.36 -21.03 -5.97
CA GLY A 7 -4.52 -21.87 -7.15
C GLY A 7 -3.53 -23.05 -7.24
N GLU A 8 -3.95 -24.09 -7.96
CA GLU A 8 -3.26 -25.40 -8.05
C GLU A 8 -1.80 -25.29 -8.52
N ARG A 9 -1.52 -24.38 -9.45
CA ARG A 9 -0.17 -24.19 -9.98
C ARG A 9 0.80 -23.72 -8.90
N ILE A 10 0.37 -22.80 -8.02
CA ILE A 10 1.23 -22.31 -6.93
C ILE A 10 1.33 -23.39 -5.85
N GLU A 11 0.20 -24.00 -5.50
CA GLU A 11 0.13 -25.05 -4.48
C GLU A 11 1.05 -26.24 -4.78
N SER A 12 1.09 -26.70 -6.04
CA SER A 12 1.94 -27.81 -6.47
C SER A 12 3.41 -27.48 -6.69
N GLN A 13 3.78 -26.18 -6.74
CA GLN A 13 5.16 -25.73 -7.00
C GLN A 13 5.86 -25.19 -5.76
N ALA A 14 5.13 -24.87 -4.70
CA ALA A 14 5.70 -24.42 -3.44
C ALA A 14 6.23 -25.61 -2.62
N ASP A 15 7.42 -25.46 -2.03
CA ASP A 15 7.98 -26.49 -1.13
C ASP A 15 7.21 -26.59 0.21
N LEU A 16 6.60 -25.48 0.65
CA LEU A 16 5.85 -25.37 1.91
C LEU A 16 4.79 -24.28 1.80
N ILE A 17 3.62 -24.55 2.38
CA ILE A 17 2.50 -23.60 2.51
C ILE A 17 2.15 -23.48 3.99
N ILE A 18 2.04 -22.24 4.49
CA ILE A 18 1.65 -21.96 5.87
C ILE A 18 0.28 -21.28 5.85
N GLU A 19 -0.69 -21.93 6.49
CA GLU A 19 -2.07 -21.47 6.57
C GLU A 19 -2.35 -20.74 7.89
N ALA A 20 -3.02 -19.60 7.79
CA ALA A 20 -3.42 -18.79 8.95
C ALA A 20 -4.68 -17.95 8.65
N ASN A 21 -5.70 -18.57 8.06
CA ASN A 21 -6.91 -17.88 7.60
C ASN A 21 -7.61 -17.08 8.70
N ASP A 22 -7.70 -17.64 9.92
CA ASP A 22 -8.30 -16.95 11.07
C ASP A 22 -7.51 -15.70 11.47
N TYR A 23 -6.17 -15.76 11.42
CA TYR A 23 -5.33 -14.59 11.66
C TYR A 23 -5.60 -13.51 10.61
N VAL A 24 -5.60 -13.85 9.32
CA VAL A 24 -5.85 -12.88 8.24
C VAL A 24 -7.23 -12.23 8.37
N LYS A 25 -8.27 -13.00 8.73
CA LYS A 25 -9.62 -12.49 8.98
C LYS A 25 -9.64 -11.53 10.17
N SER A 26 -8.89 -11.83 11.24
CA SER A 26 -8.84 -11.01 12.46
C SER A 26 -8.27 -9.60 12.25
N ILE A 27 -7.53 -9.36 11.17
CA ILE A 27 -6.94 -8.03 10.87
C ILE A 27 -8.01 -7.01 10.45
N GLN A 28 -9.08 -7.45 9.77
CA GLN A 28 -10.17 -6.58 9.30
C GLN A 28 -11.52 -7.17 9.76
N PRO A 29 -11.77 -7.24 11.08
CA PRO A 29 -12.87 -8.04 11.63
C PRO A 29 -14.26 -7.48 11.28
N ASN A 30 -14.32 -6.20 10.90
CA ASN A 30 -15.56 -5.51 10.55
C ASN A 30 -15.81 -5.44 9.03
N GLU A 31 -14.90 -5.99 8.22
CA GLU A 31 -15.00 -5.96 6.77
C GLU A 31 -15.53 -7.28 6.21
N SER A 32 -16.24 -7.18 5.09
CA SER A 32 -16.68 -8.33 4.30
C SER A 32 -15.63 -8.71 3.24
N GLU A 33 -15.78 -9.85 2.58
CA GLU A 33 -14.95 -10.22 1.43
C GLU A 33 -14.98 -9.18 0.30
N LYS A 34 -16.10 -8.46 0.15
CA LYS A 34 -16.26 -7.43 -0.90
C LYS A 34 -15.65 -6.08 -0.53
N THR A 35 -15.45 -5.81 0.76
CA THR A 35 -15.06 -4.49 1.26
C THR A 35 -13.67 -4.46 1.89
N ARG A 36 -13.15 -5.63 2.30
CA ARG A 36 -11.80 -5.76 2.84
C ARG A 36 -10.75 -5.30 1.83
N TYR A 37 -9.70 -4.66 2.35
CA TYR A 37 -8.50 -4.42 1.57
C TYR A 37 -7.75 -5.73 1.34
N GLU A 38 -7.36 -5.96 0.10
CA GLU A 38 -6.58 -7.14 -0.31
C GLU A 38 -5.09 -6.85 -0.48
N GLN A 39 -4.71 -5.57 -0.38
CA GLN A 39 -3.38 -5.07 -0.63
C GLN A 39 -3.03 -3.93 0.34
N GLY A 40 -1.73 -3.70 0.54
CA GLY A 40 -1.22 -2.56 1.31
C GLY A 40 -1.06 -1.30 0.46
N VAL A 41 -1.02 -0.15 1.13
CA VAL A 41 -0.73 1.14 0.50
C VAL A 41 0.69 1.17 -0.07
N MET A 42 0.90 1.87 -1.20
CA MET A 42 2.23 2.19 -1.72
C MET A 42 2.37 3.70 -1.88
N VAL A 43 3.51 4.22 -1.44
CA VAL A 43 3.91 5.63 -1.60
C VAL A 43 5.26 5.67 -2.29
N ALA A 44 5.35 6.34 -3.44
CA ALA A 44 6.61 6.61 -4.12
C ALA A 44 7.33 7.76 -3.43
N MET A 45 8.58 7.51 -3.03
CA MET A 45 9.51 8.50 -2.48
C MET A 45 10.63 8.84 -3.47
N VAL A 46 10.42 8.52 -4.74
CA VAL A 46 11.37 8.77 -5.84
C VAL A 46 10.65 9.44 -7.00
N ASP A 47 11.41 10.12 -7.85
CA ASP A 47 10.95 10.61 -9.14
C ASP A 47 10.96 9.52 -10.22
N GLU A 48 10.57 9.89 -11.45
CA GLU A 48 10.53 9.00 -12.61
C GLU A 48 11.87 8.39 -13.01
N ASN A 49 12.99 8.98 -12.56
CA ASN A 49 14.35 8.49 -12.81
C ASN A 49 14.87 7.63 -11.65
N GLY A 50 14.04 7.37 -10.63
CA GLY A 50 14.42 6.61 -9.43
C GLY A 50 15.24 7.42 -8.44
N LYS A 51 15.31 8.75 -8.57
CA LYS A 51 16.03 9.61 -7.64
C LYS A 51 15.13 9.99 -6.46
N LEU A 52 15.69 10.00 -5.26
CA LEU A 52 14.97 10.39 -4.04
C LEU A 52 14.35 11.79 -4.16
N VAL A 53 13.11 11.95 -3.68
CA VAL A 53 12.45 13.26 -3.58
C VAL A 53 13.22 14.19 -2.62
N PRO A 54 13.29 15.51 -2.91
CA PRO A 54 13.95 16.47 -2.04
C PRO A 54 13.26 16.62 -0.67
N GLU A 55 14.04 17.04 0.33
CA GLU A 55 13.51 17.48 1.63
C GLU A 55 12.67 18.76 1.47
N GLN A 56 11.52 18.85 2.15
CA GLN A 56 10.62 20.00 2.02
C GLN A 56 10.88 21.12 3.04
N LYS A 57 11.32 20.80 4.26
CA LYS A 57 11.62 21.79 5.32
C LYS A 57 10.50 22.82 5.60
N GLY A 58 9.24 22.43 5.37
CA GLY A 58 8.07 23.30 5.54
C GLY A 58 7.75 24.21 4.35
N GLU A 59 8.52 24.14 3.27
CA GLU A 59 8.25 24.86 2.02
C GLU A 59 7.03 24.29 1.29
N ARG A 60 6.31 25.17 0.58
CA ARG A 60 5.12 24.81 -0.19
C ARG A 60 5.49 24.52 -1.65
N ASN A 61 4.71 23.64 -2.29
CA ASN A 61 4.83 23.31 -3.72
C ASN A 61 6.18 22.71 -4.13
N VAL A 62 6.87 22.04 -3.20
CA VAL A 62 8.12 21.33 -3.52
C VAL A 62 7.81 20.16 -4.45
N THR A 63 8.47 20.11 -5.60
CA THR A 63 8.37 19.01 -6.56
C THR A 63 9.78 18.57 -7.00
N PRO A 64 10.03 17.27 -7.23
CA PRO A 64 9.12 16.13 -7.01
C PRO A 64 8.79 15.93 -5.51
N CYS A 65 7.69 15.26 -5.19
CA CYS A 65 7.20 15.05 -3.82
C CYS A 65 6.70 13.61 -3.61
N PRO A 66 6.42 13.17 -2.37
CA PRO A 66 5.83 11.87 -2.12
C PRO A 66 4.50 11.69 -2.87
N VAL A 67 4.31 10.51 -3.48
CA VAL A 67 3.08 10.20 -4.23
C VAL A 67 2.46 8.90 -3.73
N LEU A 68 1.22 8.95 -3.23
CA LEU A 68 0.46 7.73 -2.92
C LEU A 68 -0.04 7.10 -4.24
N ILE A 69 0.57 5.98 -4.61
CA ILE A 69 0.35 5.31 -5.91
C ILE A 69 -0.57 4.09 -5.83
N ARG A 70 -0.74 3.47 -4.65
CA ARG A 70 -1.66 2.34 -4.44
C ARG A 70 -2.45 2.51 -3.14
N LYS A 71 -3.78 2.35 -3.22
CA LYS A 71 -4.69 2.36 -2.08
C LYS A 71 -4.70 0.96 -1.45
N GLY A 72 -4.79 0.88 -0.12
CA GLY A 72 -4.77 -0.38 0.60
C GLY A 72 -5.17 -0.23 2.06
N LEU A 73 -4.87 -1.27 2.85
CA LEU A 73 -5.14 -1.31 4.28
C LEU A 73 -4.60 -0.06 4.98
N ASP A 74 -5.41 0.53 5.88
CA ASP A 74 -5.07 1.73 6.68
C ASP A 74 -4.74 3.01 5.89
N VAL A 75 -5.21 3.13 4.63
CA VAL A 75 -4.95 4.31 3.79
C VAL A 75 -5.31 5.64 4.43
N ASP A 76 -6.43 5.72 5.16
CA ASP A 76 -6.87 6.98 5.77
C ASP A 76 -5.89 7.45 6.85
N LYS A 77 -5.35 6.53 7.64
CA LYS A 77 -4.31 6.82 8.64
C LYS A 77 -3.01 7.26 7.96
N ILE A 78 -2.64 6.60 6.86
CA ILE A 78 -1.42 6.93 6.11
C ILE A 78 -1.53 8.31 5.46
N MET A 79 -2.69 8.65 4.89
CA MET A 79 -2.94 9.98 4.34
C MET A 79 -2.86 11.07 5.43
N SER A 80 -3.40 10.80 6.63
CA SER A 80 -3.25 11.71 7.77
C SER A 80 -1.78 11.92 8.15
N MET A 81 -1.00 10.84 8.24
CA MET A 81 0.44 10.95 8.54
C MET A 81 1.22 11.68 7.43
N LEU A 82 0.84 11.48 6.16
CA LEU A 82 1.43 12.21 5.03
C LEU A 82 1.15 13.71 5.14
N SER A 83 -0.10 14.11 5.47
CA SER A 83 -0.43 15.52 5.66
C SER A 83 0.26 16.16 6.86
N ASP A 84 0.48 15.40 7.93
CA ASP A 84 1.19 15.89 9.12
C ASP A 84 2.69 16.07 8.86
N THR A 85 3.26 15.26 7.96
CA THR A 85 4.71 15.20 7.72
C THR A 85 5.15 16.08 6.53
N PHE A 86 4.38 16.11 5.45
CA PHE A 86 4.75 16.76 4.19
C PHE A 86 3.76 17.87 3.84
N THR A 87 4.27 19.07 3.59
CA THR A 87 3.48 20.21 3.14
C THR A 87 2.98 20.03 1.70
N THR A 88 3.63 19.17 0.92
CA THR A 88 3.23 18.83 -0.46
C THR A 88 3.36 17.32 -0.68
N TRP A 89 2.27 16.69 -1.11
CA TRP A 89 2.23 15.28 -1.51
C TRP A 89 1.06 15.06 -2.47
N ASP A 90 1.16 14.06 -3.34
CA ASP A 90 0.17 13.76 -4.37
C ASP A 90 -0.56 12.43 -4.10
N TYR A 91 -1.80 12.32 -4.59
CA TYR A 91 -2.56 11.07 -4.65
C TYR A 91 -2.79 10.66 -6.10
N ARG A 92 -2.20 9.53 -6.54
CA ARG A 92 -2.29 9.01 -7.91
C ARG A 92 -2.49 7.50 -7.92
N HIS A 93 -3.68 7.06 -7.50
CA HIS A 93 -4.02 5.64 -7.47
C HIS A 93 -3.87 4.97 -8.84
N GLY A 94 -3.17 3.82 -8.88
CA GLY A 94 -2.93 3.06 -10.12
C GLY A 94 -1.65 3.44 -10.84
N ASN A 95 -0.88 4.42 -10.33
CA ASN A 95 0.38 4.84 -10.95
C ASN A 95 1.55 3.94 -10.53
N TYR A 96 1.43 2.65 -10.80
CA TYR A 96 2.45 1.62 -10.56
C TYR A 96 2.28 0.52 -11.61
N TYR A 97 3.37 0.14 -12.26
CA TYR A 97 3.45 -0.91 -13.27
C TYR A 97 4.80 -1.60 -13.19
#